data_AF-A0AA36GJW6-F1
#
_entry.id   AF-A0AA36GJW6-F1
#
_cell.length_a   1.000
_cell.length_b   1.000
_cell.length_c   1.000
_cell.angle_alpha   90.00
_cell.angle_beta   90.00
_cell.angle_gamma   90.00
#
_symmetry.space_group_name_H-M   'P 1'
#
loop_
_entity.id
_entity.type
_entity.pdbx_description
1 polymer ?
#
loop_
_entity_poly.entity_id
_entity_poly.type
_entity_poly.pdbx_seq_one_letter_code
_entity_poly.pdbx_strand_id
1 'polypeptide(L)'
;MARSPVFRNPETFQPERFLMDDGVTPKKETVEQLCPFSIGKRQCAGEALARVELFIGLVTLLQHYKIEPAKGHEIDLEPIFAAVLLPKPQPLRLIPLSSHH
;
A
#
# COMPACT_ATOMS: atom_id res chain seq x y z
N MET A 1 1.42 15.43 0.38
CA MET A 1 0.29 14.99 1.25
C MET A 1 0.64 13.74 2.05
N ALA A 2 1.21 12.66 1.48
CA ALA A 2 1.72 11.53 2.28
C ALA A 2 2.94 11.89 3.16
N ARG A 3 3.84 12.74 2.66
CA ARG A 3 5.02 13.24 3.41
C ARG A 3 4.75 14.48 4.27
N SER A 4 3.50 14.68 4.70
CA SER A 4 3.08 15.86 5.47
C SER A 4 3.59 15.79 6.91
N PRO A 5 3.97 16.92 7.55
CA PRO A 5 4.31 16.94 8.98
C PRO A 5 3.16 16.53 9.91
N VAL A 6 1.94 16.44 9.37
CA VAL A 6 0.76 15.87 10.06
C VAL A 6 0.98 14.40 10.43
N PHE A 7 1.77 13.65 9.66
CA PHE A 7 2.12 12.26 9.97
C PHE A 7 3.47 12.20 10.70
N ARG A 8 3.50 11.63 11.91
CA ARG A 8 4.74 11.38 12.67
C ARG A 8 5.71 10.48 11.91
N ASN A 9 6.96 10.83 11.64
CA ASN A 9 7.86 10.01 10.80
C ASN A 9 7.27 9.77 9.39
N PRO A 10 7.02 10.82 8.61
CA PRO A 10 6.29 10.73 7.34
C PRO A 10 7.07 9.99 6.22
N GLU A 11 8.38 9.83 6.39
CA GLU A 11 9.26 9.09 5.47
C GLU A 11 9.32 7.59 5.76
N THR A 12 8.72 7.13 6.86
CA THR A 12 8.76 5.72 7.27
C THR A 12 7.45 5.02 6.91
N PHE A 13 7.56 3.88 6.22
CA PHE A 13 6.43 2.98 6.03
C PHE A 13 6.04 2.33 7.37
N GLN A 14 4.94 2.80 7.95
CA GLN A 14 4.44 2.35 9.26
C GLN A 14 2.91 2.20 9.19
N PRO A 15 2.40 1.00 8.83
CA PRO A 15 0.96 0.73 8.75
C PRO A 15 0.23 0.95 10.09
N GLU A 16 0.90 0.68 11.21
CA GLU A 16 0.34 0.73 12.57
C GLU A 16 -0.12 2.14 12.95
N ARG A 17 0.41 3.18 12.28
CA ARG A 17 -0.04 4.58 12.39
C ARG A 17 -1.55 4.75 12.17
N PHE A 18 -2.15 3.88 11.37
CA PHE A 18 -3.57 3.93 11.02
C PHE A 18 -4.46 3.13 11.98
N LEU A 19 -3.88 2.55 13.04
CA LEU A 19 -4.58 1.72 14.01
C LEU A 19 -4.62 2.42 15.37
N MET A 20 -5.65 2.09 16.16
CA MET A 20 -5.71 2.41 17.58
C MET A 20 -4.78 1.47 18.36
N ASP A 21 -4.63 1.71 19.67
CA ASP A 21 -3.73 0.92 20.53
C ASP A 21 -4.11 -0.58 20.63
N ASP A 22 -5.33 -0.94 20.24
CA ASP A 22 -5.78 -2.33 20.16
C ASP A 22 -5.20 -3.10 18.95
N GLY A 23 -4.53 -2.41 18.03
CA GLY A 23 -3.88 -3.00 16.85
C GLY A 23 -4.85 -3.50 15.78
N VAL A 24 -6.15 -3.22 15.89
CA VAL A 24 -7.17 -3.70 14.93
C VAL A 24 -8.18 -2.63 14.53
N THR A 25 -8.48 -1.68 15.40
CA THR A 25 -9.46 -0.63 15.12
C THR A 25 -8.80 0.48 14.30
N PRO A 26 -9.38 0.90 13.17
CA PRO A 26 -8.85 2.03 12.40
C PRO A 26 -8.94 3.34 13.17
N LYS A 27 -7.85 4.09 13.18
CA LYS A 27 -7.77 5.44 13.72
C LYS A 27 -8.33 6.44 12.73
N LYS A 28 -9.61 6.77 12.87
CA LYS A 28 -10.39 7.57 11.90
C LYS A 28 -9.71 8.88 11.53
N GLU A 29 -9.18 9.61 12.50
CA GLU A 29 -8.56 10.92 12.27
C GLU A 29 -7.39 10.81 11.30
N THR A 30 -6.57 9.77 11.45
CA THR A 30 -5.41 9.54 10.57
C THR A 30 -5.84 9.05 9.19
N VAL A 31 -6.87 8.21 9.11
CA VAL A 31 -7.41 7.70 7.85
C VAL A 31 -8.01 8.82 7.01
N GLU A 32 -8.76 9.74 7.64
CA GLU A 32 -9.38 10.90 6.96
C GLU A 32 -8.35 11.91 6.45
N GLN A 33 -7.17 12.00 7.08
CA GLN A 33 -6.08 12.85 6.63
C GLN A 33 -5.37 12.31 5.37
N LEU A 34 -5.57 11.02 5.03
CA LEU A 34 -5.00 10.41 3.84
C LEU A 34 -5.88 10.70 2.63
N CYS A 35 -5.39 11.53 1.70
CA CYS A 35 -6.14 12.00 0.53
C CYS A 35 -5.47 11.58 -0.81
N PRO A 36 -5.44 10.30 -1.18
CA PRO A 36 -4.80 9.82 -2.40
C PRO A 36 -5.71 9.98 -3.64
N PHE A 37 -7.02 10.19 -3.43
CA PHE A 37 -8.04 10.32 -4.47
C PHE A 37 -8.57 11.75 -4.62
N SER A 38 -7.86 12.74 -4.05
CA SER A 38 -8.31 14.13 -3.92
C SER A 38 -9.60 14.26 -3.09
N ILE A 39 -10.15 15.47 -3.00
CA ILE A 39 -11.38 15.79 -2.26
C ILE A 39 -12.21 16.84 -3.01
N GLY A 40 -13.54 16.81 -2.81
CA GLY A 40 -14.46 17.83 -3.36
C GLY A 40 -14.89 17.55 -4.80
N LYS A 41 -15.23 18.60 -5.55
CA LYS A 41 -15.87 18.50 -6.89
C LYS A 41 -15.05 17.75 -7.95
N ARG A 42 -13.74 17.54 -7.71
CA ARG A 42 -12.82 16.83 -8.61
C ARG A 42 -12.20 15.60 -7.94
N GLN A 43 -12.81 15.10 -6.86
CA GLN A 43 -12.44 13.81 -6.28
C GLN A 43 -12.54 12.71 -7.35
N CYS A 44 -11.64 11.73 -7.26
CA CYS A 44 -11.60 10.62 -8.20
C CYS A 44 -12.93 9.86 -8.18
N ALA A 45 -13.64 9.87 -9.32
CA ALA A 45 -14.89 9.13 -9.46
C ALA A 45 -14.72 7.60 -9.31
N GLY A 46 -13.49 7.11 -9.49
CA GLY A 46 -13.14 5.69 -9.36
C GLY A 46 -12.69 5.25 -7.96
N GLU A 47 -12.71 6.12 -6.94
CA GLU A 47 -12.16 5.78 -5.61
C GLU A 47 -12.76 4.51 -5.01
N ALA A 48 -14.09 4.37 -5.03
CA ALA A 48 -14.77 3.21 -4.45
C ALA A 48 -14.35 1.91 -5.14
N LEU A 49 -14.28 1.92 -6.48
CA LEU A 49 -13.84 0.77 -7.27
C LEU A 49 -12.37 0.45 -7.01
N ALA A 50 -11.49 1.45 -7.06
CA ALA A 50 -10.06 1.29 -6.84
C ALA A 50 -9.76 0.68 -5.46
N ARG A 51 -10.47 1.09 -4.40
CA ARG A 51 -10.31 0.52 -3.06
C ARG A 51 -10.68 -0.97 -3.01
N VAL A 52 -11.76 -1.37 -3.68
CA VAL A 52 -12.18 -2.78 -3.75
C VAL A 52 -11.17 -3.60 -4.55
N GLU A 53 -10.76 -3.13 -5.73
CA GLU A 53 -9.79 -3.82 -6.58
C GLU A 53 -8.44 -4.00 -5.88
N LEU A 54 -7.93 -2.94 -5.22
CA LEU A 54 -6.69 -3.01 -4.44
C LEU A 54 -6.78 -4.01 -3.30
N PHE A 55 -7.89 -4.01 -2.55
CA PHE A 55 -8.08 -4.95 -1.45
C PHE A 55 -8.12 -6.40 -1.94
N ILE A 56 -8.96 -6.70 -2.95
CA ILE A 56 -9.10 -8.04 -3.49
C ILE A 56 -7.78 -8.52 -4.11
N GLY A 57 -7.13 -7.68 -4.92
CA GLY A 57 -5.86 -8.03 -5.57
C GLY A 57 -4.76 -8.32 -4.56
N LEU A 58 -4.58 -7.42 -3.57
CA LEU A 58 -3.56 -7.59 -2.54
C LEU A 58 -3.81 -8.83 -1.67
N VAL A 59 -5.03 -8.99 -1.15
CA VAL A 59 -5.38 -10.13 -0.29
C VAL A 59 -5.25 -11.44 -1.06
N THR A 60 -5.73 -11.50 -2.31
CA THR A 60 -5.61 -12.70 -3.14
C THR A 60 -4.14 -13.10 -3.34
N LEU A 61 -3.26 -12.14 -3.64
CA LEU A 61 -1.84 -12.40 -3.79
C LEU A 61 -1.22 -12.92 -2.49
N LEU A 62 -1.48 -12.25 -1.36
CA LEU A 62 -0.88 -12.60 -0.06
C LEU A 62 -1.45 -13.89 0.54
N GLN A 63 -2.67 -14.28 0.20
CA GLN A 63 -3.27 -15.55 0.64
C GLN A 63 -2.69 -16.76 -0.10
N HIS A 64 -2.21 -16.58 -1.33
CA HIS A 64 -1.73 -17.69 -2.18
C HIS A 64 -0.21 -17.73 -2.32
N TYR A 65 0.47 -16.60 -2.13
CA TYR A 65 1.90 -16.50 -2.41
C TYR A 65 2.65 -15.72 -1.32
N LYS A 66 3.83 -16.23 -0.99
CA LYS A 66 4.91 -15.42 -0.40
C LYS A 66 5.66 -14.72 -1.54
N ILE A 67 5.74 -13.40 -1.48
CA ILE A 67 6.43 -12.57 -2.47
C ILE A 67 7.79 -12.15 -1.91
N GLU A 68 8.86 -12.43 -2.63
CA GLU A 68 10.22 -12.09 -2.22
C GLU A 68 11.04 -11.57 -3.42
N PRO A 69 12.19 -10.92 -3.19
CA PRO A 69 13.15 -10.65 -4.25
C PRO A 69 13.67 -11.95 -4.89
N ALA A 70 14.09 -11.89 -6.15
CA ALA A 70 14.84 -12.98 -6.76
C ALA A 70 16.13 -13.24 -5.96
N LYS A 71 16.64 -14.49 -5.98
CA LYS A 71 17.86 -14.87 -5.24
C LYS A 71 19.01 -13.95 -5.66
N GLY A 72 19.69 -13.34 -4.69
CA GLY A 72 20.83 -12.44 -4.93
C GLY A 72 20.46 -11.08 -5.52
N HIS A 73 19.17 -10.70 -5.53
CA HIS A 73 18.73 -9.38 -6.01
C HIS A 73 18.20 -8.55 -4.85
N GLU A 74 18.56 -7.27 -4.83
CA GLU A 74 18.01 -6.27 -3.93
C GLU A 74 16.85 -5.51 -4.59
N ILE A 75 15.96 -4.94 -3.78
CA ILE A 75 14.84 -4.13 -4.27
C ILE A 75 15.23 -2.67 -4.26
N ASP A 76 15.10 -2.03 -5.41
CA ASP A 76 15.23 -0.58 -5.53
C ASP A 76 13.88 0.09 -5.31
N LEU A 77 13.77 0.85 -4.22
CA LEU A 77 12.54 1.54 -3.81
C LEU A 77 12.42 2.96 -4.38
N GLU A 78 13.42 3.44 -5.13
CA GLU A 78 13.33 4.75 -5.77
C GLU A 78 12.29 4.74 -6.90
N PRO A 79 11.32 5.68 -6.88
CA PRO A 79 10.27 5.71 -7.87
C PRO A 79 10.77 6.26 -9.21
N ILE A 80 10.12 5.83 -10.28
CA ILE A 80 10.17 6.52 -11.57
C ILE A 80 9.12 7.64 -11.52
N PHE A 81 9.58 8.89 -11.68
CA PHE A 81 8.72 10.06 -11.72
C PHE A 81 8.08 10.22 -13.10
N ALA A 82 6.78 10.03 -13.18
CA ALA A 82 5.96 10.24 -14.38
C ALA A 82 4.62 10.89 -13.99
N ALA A 83 3.56 10.71 -14.80
CA ALA A 83 2.20 11.15 -14.45
C ALA A 83 1.68 10.51 -13.14
N VAL A 84 2.17 9.31 -12.83
CA VAL A 84 2.04 8.63 -11.53
C VAL A 84 3.43 8.17 -11.07
N LEU A 85 3.62 7.99 -9.77
CA LEU A 85 4.85 7.37 -9.25
C LEU A 85 4.80 5.87 -9.50
N LEU A 86 5.77 5.35 -10.24
CA LEU A 86 5.86 3.94 -10.59
C LEU A 86 7.06 3.29 -9.92
N PRO A 87 6.96 2.02 -9.48
CA PRO A 87 8.13 1.25 -9.12
C PRO A 87 8.97 0.96 -10.38
N LYS A 88 10.29 0.85 -10.23
CA LYS A 88 11.14 0.26 -11.27
C LYS A 88 10.79 -1.22 -11.45
N PRO A 89 10.98 -1.82 -12.64
CA PRO A 89 10.85 -3.27 -12.80
C PRO A 89 11.75 -4.02 -11.82
N GLN A 90 11.16 -4.84 -10.94
CA GLN A 90 11.89 -5.62 -9.93
C GLN A 90 11.82 -7.12 -10.26
N PRO A 91 12.94 -7.86 -10.20
CA PRO A 91 12.90 -9.31 -10.30
C PRO A 91 12.36 -9.90 -8.99
N LEU A 92 11.12 -10.37 -9.02
CA LEU A 92 10.44 -10.96 -7.88
C LEU A 92 10.21 -12.47 -8.07
N ARG A 93 10.15 -13.20 -6.97
CA ARG A 93 9.66 -14.58 -6.91
C ARG A 93 8.31 -14.61 -6.20
N LEU A 94 7.39 -15.40 -6.74
CA LEU A 94 6.14 -15.74 -6.08
C LEU A 94 6.25 -17.22 -5.68
N ILE A 95 6.28 -17.48 -4.38
CA ILE A 95 6.38 -18.83 -3.82
C ILE A 95 4.97 -19.21 -3.36
N PRO A 96 4.33 -20.23 -3.94
CA PRO A 96 3.01 -20.68 -3.49
C PRO A 96 3.05 -21.03 -2.00
N LEU A 97 2.12 -20.48 -1.24
CA LEU A 97 1.88 -20.92 0.14
C LEU A 97 1.29 -22.32 0.07
N SER A 98 1.91 -23.26 0.78
CA SER A 98 1.39 -24.62 0.88
C SER A 98 0.03 -24.56 1.56
N SER A 99 -1.05 -24.72 0.80
CA SER A 99 -2.36 -24.94 1.39
C SER A 99 -2.35 -26.33 2.02
N HIS A 100 -2.23 -26.40 3.34
CA HIS A 100 -2.83 -27.53 4.04
C HIS A 100 -4.31 -27.54 3.65
N HIS A 101 -4.72 -28.63 3.01
CA HIS A 101 -6.13 -28.96 2.75
C HIS A 101 -6.96 -28.90 4.04
#